data_AF-A0A836NZU4-F1
#
_entry.id   AF-A0A836NZU4-F1
#
_cell.length_a   1.000
_cell.length_b   1.000
_cell.length_c   1.000
_cell.angle_alpha   90.00
_cell.angle_beta   90.00
_cell.angle_gamma   90.00
#
_symmetry.space_group_name_H-M   'P 1'
#
loop_
_entity.id
_entity.type
_entity.pdbx_description
1 polymer ?
#
loop_
_entity_poly.entity_id
_entity_poly.type
_entity_poly.pdbx_seq_one_letter_code
_entity_poly.pdbx_strand_id
1 'polypeptide(L)'
;FRSQLGKHWTKSTELMVAETLLVAIAMPRVAATDANLSESEFKSAMADSERMILYCWDAFTPPAKKGKGKGDDYAWLKPQIDVVPAREVILKYIGHGNVRAVLDRHAFVKTVLAALFMQARRLGVLQPAEMRWLRFFDRELWYALQNIGRQSGFAEGAALLSHYLYEAKAGTALAEPQLDKAVTALDESLCSYKY
;
A
#
# COMPACT_ATOMS: atom_id res chain seq x y z
N PHE A 1 -6.18 17.58 -3.07
CA PHE A 1 -5.04 16.91 -2.41
C PHE A 1 -5.35 16.31 -1.04
N ARG A 2 -6.00 17.00 -0.10
CA ARG A 2 -6.27 16.43 1.25
C ARG A 2 -6.94 15.05 1.24
N SER A 3 -7.96 14.86 0.40
CA SER A 3 -8.63 13.55 0.25
C SER A 3 -7.69 12.42 -0.16
N GLN A 4 -6.65 12.71 -0.97
CA GLN A 4 -5.70 11.71 -1.45
C GLN A 4 -4.84 11.09 -0.34
N LEU A 5 -4.68 11.74 0.82
CA LEU A 5 -3.93 11.16 1.95
C LEU A 5 -4.68 10.02 2.65
N GLY A 6 -6.01 9.98 2.50
CA GLY A 6 -6.85 9.03 3.20
C GLY A 6 -6.97 9.35 4.69
N LYS A 7 -7.19 8.30 5.49
CA LYS A 7 -7.44 8.40 6.93
C LYS A 7 -6.13 8.35 7.72
N HIS A 8 -6.17 8.87 8.95
CA HIS A 8 -5.12 8.65 9.93
C HIS A 8 -4.96 7.15 10.25
N TRP A 9 -3.73 6.73 10.50
CA TRP A 9 -3.42 5.42 11.03
C TRP A 9 -3.71 5.41 12.54
N THR A 10 -4.75 4.69 12.94
CA THR A 10 -5.20 4.57 14.33
C THR A 10 -5.08 3.12 14.82
N LYS A 11 -5.83 2.22 14.19
CA LYS A 11 -5.91 0.79 14.50
C LYS A 11 -5.93 -0.02 13.22
N SER A 12 -5.27 -1.17 13.21
CA SER A 12 -5.28 -2.10 12.08
C SER A 12 -6.67 -2.63 11.73
N THR A 13 -7.62 -2.61 12.67
CA THR A 13 -9.01 -3.05 12.47
C THR A 13 -9.85 -2.06 11.66
N GLU A 14 -9.44 -0.80 11.56
CA GLU A 14 -10.16 0.28 10.88
C GLU A 14 -9.78 0.45 9.40
N LEU A 15 -8.81 -0.36 8.93
CA LEU A 15 -8.36 -0.40 7.56
C LEU A 15 -9.48 -0.87 6.61
N MET A 16 -9.54 -0.25 5.44
CA MET A 16 -10.36 -0.75 4.33
C MET A 16 -9.84 -2.09 3.83
N VAL A 17 -10.65 -2.82 3.05
CA VAL A 17 -10.28 -4.15 2.52
C VAL A 17 -8.94 -4.08 1.77
N ALA A 18 -8.81 -3.17 0.81
CA ALA A 18 -7.59 -3.04 0.02
C ALA A 18 -6.36 -2.66 0.87
N GLU A 19 -6.53 -1.73 1.82
CA GLU A 19 -5.46 -1.33 2.74
C GLU A 19 -5.02 -2.50 3.62
N THR A 20 -5.96 -3.28 4.14
CA THR A 20 -5.70 -4.48 4.96
C THR A 20 -4.86 -5.49 4.17
N LEU A 21 -5.23 -5.77 2.92
CA LEU A 21 -4.48 -6.69 2.05
C LEU A 21 -3.06 -6.18 1.79
N LEU A 22 -2.88 -4.91 1.47
CA LEU A 22 -1.55 -4.34 1.22
C LEU A 22 -0.67 -4.33 2.47
N VAL A 23 -1.23 -4.02 3.65
CA VAL A 23 -0.50 -4.07 4.92
C VAL A 23 -0.07 -5.51 5.22
N ALA A 24 -0.96 -6.49 5.04
CA ALA A 24 -0.67 -7.90 5.25
C ALA A 24 0.41 -8.45 4.29
N ILE A 25 0.50 -7.93 3.07
CA ILE A 25 1.58 -8.27 2.14
C ILE A 25 2.93 -7.68 2.59
N ALA A 26 2.94 -6.41 3.01
CA ALA A 26 4.18 -5.68 3.26
C ALA A 26 4.78 -5.95 4.66
N MET A 27 3.96 -6.03 5.71
CA MET A 27 4.43 -6.19 7.10
C MET A 27 5.36 -7.39 7.32
N PRO A 28 5.09 -8.60 6.79
CA PRO A 28 5.99 -9.73 6.97
C PRO A 28 7.38 -9.47 6.37
N ARG A 29 7.44 -8.82 5.20
CA ARG A 29 8.73 -8.45 4.57
C ARG A 29 9.46 -7.38 5.38
N VAL A 30 8.73 -6.44 6.01
CA VAL A 30 9.36 -5.46 6.91
C VAL A 30 9.91 -6.15 8.16
N ALA A 31 9.18 -7.08 8.76
CA ALA A 31 9.69 -7.87 9.88
C ALA A 31 10.97 -8.63 9.46
N ALA A 32 10.97 -9.27 8.29
CA ALA A 32 12.11 -9.97 7.72
C ALA A 32 13.36 -9.11 7.45
N THR A 33 13.28 -7.78 7.56
CA THR A 33 14.47 -6.90 7.49
C THR A 33 15.31 -6.91 8.77
N ASP A 34 14.82 -7.53 9.84
CA ASP A 34 15.57 -7.65 11.08
C ASP A 34 16.72 -8.65 10.93
N ALA A 35 17.93 -8.13 11.09
CA ALA A 35 19.17 -8.88 10.97
C ALA A 35 19.34 -9.95 12.06
N ASN A 36 18.55 -9.90 13.14
CA ASN A 36 18.63 -10.85 14.24
C ASN A 36 17.70 -12.06 14.08
N LEU A 37 16.88 -12.11 13.01
CA LEU A 37 16.00 -13.25 12.76
C LEU A 37 16.79 -14.50 12.40
N SER A 38 16.32 -15.65 12.89
CA SER A 38 16.78 -16.94 12.39
C SER A 38 16.39 -17.13 10.92
N GLU A 39 17.14 -17.98 10.21
CA GLU A 39 16.83 -18.31 8.81
C GLU A 39 15.41 -18.88 8.65
N SER A 40 14.94 -19.66 9.63
CA SER A 40 13.57 -20.19 9.65
C SER A 40 12.50 -19.10 9.79
N GLU A 41 12.72 -18.11 10.66
CA GLU A 41 11.77 -17.02 10.86
C GLU A 41 11.74 -16.10 9.64
N PHE A 42 12.91 -15.79 9.06
CA PHE A 42 13.02 -15.05 7.81
C PHE A 42 12.23 -15.73 6.68
N LYS A 43 12.45 -17.03 6.47
CA LYS A 43 11.73 -17.82 5.46
C LYS A 43 10.23 -17.86 5.73
N SER A 44 9.81 -18.01 7.00
CA SER A 44 8.39 -17.98 7.37
C SER A 44 7.75 -16.64 7.05
N ALA A 45 8.41 -15.53 7.35
CA ALA A 45 7.91 -14.19 7.08
C ALA A 45 7.78 -13.90 5.57
N MET A 46 8.79 -14.30 4.79
CA MET A 46 8.73 -14.20 3.33
C MET A 46 7.59 -15.06 2.73
N ALA A 47 7.40 -16.29 3.25
CA ALA A 47 6.31 -17.16 2.82
C ALA A 47 4.92 -16.60 3.16
N ASP A 48 4.76 -15.94 4.32
CA ASP A 48 3.50 -15.29 4.67
C ASP A 48 3.16 -14.14 3.73
N SER A 49 4.15 -13.33 3.34
CA SER A 49 3.96 -12.28 2.32
C SER A 49 3.55 -12.86 0.97
N GLU A 50 4.24 -13.91 0.51
CA GLU A 50 3.94 -14.57 -0.77
C GLU A 50 2.53 -15.18 -0.77
N ARG A 51 2.15 -15.83 0.33
CA ARG A 51 0.80 -16.37 0.53
C ARG A 51 -0.26 -15.28 0.40
N MET A 52 -0.02 -14.08 0.95
CA MET A 52 -0.96 -12.97 0.84
C MET A 52 -1.06 -12.41 -0.58
N ILE A 53 0.04 -12.41 -1.33
CA ILE A 53 0.03 -12.05 -2.75
C ILE A 53 -0.86 -13.03 -3.54
N LEU A 54 -0.64 -14.33 -3.36
CA LEU A 54 -1.42 -15.39 -4.01
C LEU A 54 -2.90 -15.32 -3.61
N TYR A 55 -3.18 -15.16 -2.31
CA TYR A 55 -4.54 -15.02 -1.79
C TYR A 55 -5.30 -13.86 -2.46
N CYS A 56 -4.63 -12.73 -2.66
CA CYS A 56 -5.24 -11.62 -3.39
C CYS A 56 -5.56 -12.02 -4.83
N TRP A 57 -4.61 -12.60 -5.56
CA TRP A 57 -4.82 -12.98 -6.96
C TRP A 57 -5.94 -14.00 -7.16
N ASP A 58 -6.05 -14.99 -6.27
CA ASP A 58 -7.11 -16.01 -6.34
C ASP A 58 -8.52 -15.39 -6.27
N ALA A 59 -8.66 -14.27 -5.55
CA ALA A 59 -9.93 -13.54 -5.46
C ALA A 59 -10.34 -12.86 -6.78
N PHE A 60 -9.41 -12.55 -7.69
CA PHE A 60 -9.67 -11.83 -8.94
C PHE A 60 -9.63 -12.74 -10.17
N THR A 61 -10.38 -13.83 -10.13
CA THR A 61 -10.44 -14.80 -11.22
C THR A 61 -11.58 -14.48 -12.20
N PRO A 62 -11.30 -14.26 -13.51
CA PRO A 62 -12.35 -14.04 -14.50
C PRO A 62 -13.17 -15.31 -14.75
N PRO A 63 -14.46 -15.20 -15.11
CA PRO A 63 -15.30 -16.36 -15.39
C PRO A 63 -14.81 -17.14 -16.64
N ALA A 64 -14.98 -18.47 -16.62
CA ALA A 64 -14.59 -19.36 -17.72
C ALA A 64 -15.51 -19.19 -18.95
N LYS A 65 -15.14 -18.32 -19.90
CA LYS A 65 -15.79 -18.02 -21.20
C LYS A 65 -17.21 -17.42 -21.15
N LYS A 66 -17.41 -16.39 -21.99
CA LYS A 66 -18.69 -15.68 -22.19
C LYS A 66 -19.76 -16.58 -22.79
N GLY A 67 -20.71 -17.04 -21.99
CA GLY A 67 -22.08 -17.26 -22.48
C GLY A 67 -22.72 -15.91 -22.77
N LYS A 68 -23.63 -15.81 -23.76
CA LYS A 68 -24.45 -14.60 -24.02
C LYS A 68 -25.40 -14.35 -22.83
N GLY A 69 -24.86 -13.93 -21.69
CA GLY A 69 -25.60 -13.65 -20.46
C GLY A 69 -25.74 -12.15 -20.26
N LYS A 70 -26.90 -11.69 -19.78
CA LYS A 70 -27.18 -10.32 -19.38
C LYS A 70 -26.58 -10.00 -17.99
N GLY A 71 -25.32 -10.34 -17.75
CA GLY A 71 -24.59 -10.06 -16.49
C GLY A 71 -23.52 -8.98 -16.69
N ASP A 72 -23.06 -8.36 -15.60
CA ASP A 72 -21.87 -7.50 -15.65
C ASP A 72 -20.62 -8.35 -15.86
N ASP A 73 -20.08 -8.31 -17.08
CA ASP A 73 -18.85 -9.00 -17.51
C ASP A 73 -17.62 -8.68 -16.62
N TYR A 74 -17.69 -7.66 -15.77
CA TYR A 74 -16.60 -7.16 -14.94
C TYR A 74 -16.84 -7.29 -13.43
N ALA A 75 -17.90 -7.98 -12.98
CA ALA A 75 -18.18 -8.15 -11.55
C ALA A 75 -17.00 -8.78 -10.76
N TRP A 76 -16.23 -9.66 -11.41
CA TRP A 76 -15.04 -10.31 -10.86
C TRP A 76 -13.88 -9.34 -10.54
N LEU A 77 -13.94 -8.08 -11.03
CA LEU A 77 -12.99 -7.02 -10.68
C LEU A 77 -13.26 -6.38 -9.31
N LYS A 78 -14.44 -6.65 -8.72
CA LYS A 78 -14.85 -6.17 -7.39
C LYS A 78 -15.39 -7.35 -6.55
N PRO A 79 -14.58 -8.38 -6.32
CA PRO A 79 -14.99 -9.52 -5.51
C PRO A 79 -15.20 -9.07 -4.06
N GLN A 80 -16.09 -9.77 -3.36
CA GLN A 80 -16.13 -9.67 -1.90
C GLN A 80 -15.00 -10.53 -1.34
N ILE A 81 -14.04 -9.89 -0.66
CA ILE A 81 -12.85 -10.56 -0.12
C ILE A 81 -13.02 -10.71 1.38
N ASP A 82 -12.72 -11.91 1.90
CA ASP A 82 -12.59 -12.13 3.34
C ASP A 82 -11.25 -11.58 3.83
N VAL A 83 -11.30 -10.70 4.83
CA VAL A 83 -10.11 -10.04 5.37
C VAL A 83 -9.54 -10.75 6.59
N VAL A 84 -10.19 -11.81 7.09
CA VAL A 84 -9.73 -12.54 8.28
C VAL A 84 -8.30 -13.06 8.12
N PRO A 85 -7.91 -13.76 7.02
CA PRO A 85 -6.54 -14.23 6.85
C PRO A 85 -5.51 -13.10 6.86
N ALA A 86 -5.83 -11.98 6.21
CA ALA A 86 -4.97 -10.80 6.18
C ALA A 86 -4.82 -10.18 7.58
N ARG A 87 -5.89 -10.14 8.37
CA ARG A 87 -5.86 -9.62 9.75
C ARG A 87 -5.02 -10.50 10.67
N GLU A 88 -5.07 -11.83 10.52
CA GLU A 88 -4.23 -12.75 11.29
C GLU A 88 -2.74 -12.51 11.01
N VAL A 89 -2.37 -12.33 9.73
CA VAL A 89 -0.99 -11.96 9.34
C VAL A 89 -0.60 -10.61 9.95
N ILE A 90 -1.46 -9.60 9.89
CA ILE A 90 -1.17 -8.30 10.52
C ILE A 90 -0.93 -8.46 12.02
N LEU A 91 -1.81 -9.17 12.73
CA LEU A 91 -1.66 -9.40 14.17
C LEU A 91 -0.36 -10.11 14.53
N LYS A 92 0.10 -11.04 13.69
CA LYS A 92 1.38 -11.75 13.86
C LYS A 92 2.59 -10.79 13.83
N TYR A 93 2.59 -9.78 12.96
CA TYR A 93 3.77 -8.94 12.70
C TYR A 93 3.68 -7.50 13.23
N ILE A 94 2.49 -7.00 13.59
CA ILE A 94 2.29 -5.60 14.00
C ILE A 94 3.12 -5.20 15.22
N GLY A 95 3.40 -6.16 16.11
CA GLY A 95 4.21 -5.95 17.32
C GLY A 95 5.72 -5.96 17.08
N HIS A 96 6.18 -6.38 15.89
CA HIS A 96 7.60 -6.55 15.59
C HIS A 96 8.33 -5.20 15.59
N GLY A 97 9.55 -5.14 16.16
CA GLY A 97 10.31 -3.89 16.34
C GLY A 97 10.44 -3.05 15.07
N ASN A 98 10.92 -3.65 13.97
CA ASN A 98 11.04 -2.97 12.67
C ASN A 98 9.69 -2.49 12.11
N VAL A 99 8.61 -3.23 12.33
CA VAL A 99 7.27 -2.84 11.89
C VAL A 99 6.79 -1.64 12.71
N ARG A 100 6.88 -1.70 14.05
CA ARG A 100 6.51 -0.58 14.94
C ARG A 100 7.29 0.69 14.62
N ALA A 101 8.58 0.57 14.37
CA ALA A 101 9.43 1.69 13.98
C ALA A 101 8.94 2.40 12.70
N VAL A 102 8.28 1.68 11.78
CA VAL A 102 7.61 2.27 10.62
C VAL A 102 6.28 2.91 11.02
N LEU A 103 5.43 2.19 11.75
CA LEU A 103 4.10 2.67 12.15
C LEU A 103 4.18 3.97 12.98
N ASP A 104 5.14 4.07 13.89
CA ASP A 104 5.28 5.20 14.81
C ASP A 104 5.77 6.50 14.10
N ARG A 105 6.25 6.39 12.86
CA ARG A 105 6.81 7.52 12.09
C ARG A 105 5.86 8.10 11.04
N HIS A 106 4.67 7.52 10.87
CA HIS A 106 3.75 7.88 9.80
C HIS A 106 2.31 7.98 10.31
N ALA A 107 1.67 9.11 10.07
CA ALA A 107 0.36 9.47 10.63
C ALA A 107 -0.82 8.97 9.80
N PHE A 108 -0.65 8.73 8.49
CA PHE A 108 -1.74 8.35 7.58
C PHE A 108 -1.59 6.93 7.09
N VAL A 109 -2.70 6.24 6.84
CA VAL A 109 -2.68 4.84 6.35
C VAL A 109 -1.86 4.71 5.07
N LYS A 110 -2.00 5.66 4.15
CA LYS A 110 -1.26 5.63 2.88
C LYS A 110 0.23 5.96 3.07
N THR A 111 0.62 6.81 4.02
CA THR A 111 2.05 7.06 4.31
C THR A 111 2.68 5.88 5.04
N VAL A 112 1.94 5.22 5.93
CA VAL A 112 2.32 3.92 6.52
C VAL A 112 2.55 2.88 5.42
N LEU A 113 1.61 2.73 4.46
CA LEU A 113 1.78 1.83 3.32
C LEU A 113 3.02 2.19 2.49
N ALA A 114 3.23 3.47 2.19
CA ALA A 114 4.42 3.92 1.48
C ALA A 114 5.71 3.50 2.19
N ALA A 115 5.78 3.70 3.50
CA ALA A 115 6.91 3.34 4.32
C ALA A 115 7.13 1.82 4.41
N LEU A 116 6.06 1.04 4.62
CA LEU A 116 6.11 -0.41 4.65
C LEU A 116 6.64 -0.98 3.33
N PHE A 117 6.13 -0.51 2.19
CA PHE A 117 6.59 -0.96 0.88
C PHE A 117 8.04 -0.54 0.58
N MET A 118 8.44 0.68 0.98
CA MET A 118 9.84 1.13 0.84
C MET A 118 10.80 0.28 1.67
N GLN A 119 10.40 -0.13 2.89
CA GLN A 119 11.19 -1.03 3.72
C GLN A 119 11.21 -2.46 3.19
N ALA A 120 10.05 -3.01 2.80
CA ALA A 120 9.94 -4.35 2.24
C ALA A 120 10.80 -4.54 0.97
N ARG A 121 10.93 -3.50 0.15
CA ARG A 121 11.77 -3.50 -1.06
C ARG A 121 13.28 -3.53 -0.78
N ARG A 122 13.72 -3.40 0.47
CA ARG A 122 15.15 -3.56 0.83
C ARG A 122 15.63 -5.00 0.78
N LEU A 123 14.73 -5.98 0.95
CA LEU A 123 15.05 -7.41 0.89
C LEU A 123 15.09 -7.96 -0.53
N GLY A 124 14.59 -7.21 -1.51
CA GLY A 124 14.48 -7.64 -2.89
C GLY A 124 13.27 -7.03 -3.58
N VAL A 125 12.92 -7.60 -4.73
CA VAL A 125 11.86 -7.07 -5.57
C VAL A 125 10.49 -7.34 -4.96
N LEU A 126 9.73 -6.26 -4.71
CA LEU A 126 8.28 -6.28 -4.47
C LEU A 126 7.65 -5.35 -5.50
N GLN A 127 7.44 -5.90 -6.70
CA GLN A 127 6.98 -5.16 -7.86
C GLN A 127 5.50 -4.78 -7.72
N PRO A 128 5.08 -3.57 -8.12
CA PRO A 128 3.66 -3.20 -8.13
C PRO A 128 2.78 -4.11 -9.00
N ALA A 129 3.38 -4.88 -9.93
CA ALA A 129 2.67 -5.86 -10.74
C ALA A 129 1.96 -6.93 -9.89
N GLU A 130 2.49 -7.28 -8.72
CA GLU A 130 1.86 -8.22 -7.77
C GLU A 130 0.53 -7.70 -7.20
N MET A 131 0.30 -6.38 -7.30
CA MET A 131 -0.92 -5.72 -6.81
C MET A 131 -1.74 -5.13 -7.96
N ARG A 132 -1.55 -5.61 -9.20
CA ARG A 132 -2.21 -5.04 -10.38
C ARG A 132 -3.74 -5.15 -10.33
N TRP A 133 -4.27 -6.14 -9.61
CA TRP A 133 -5.71 -6.27 -9.32
C TRP A 133 -6.30 -5.02 -8.67
N LEU A 134 -5.49 -4.28 -7.89
CA LEU A 134 -5.89 -3.07 -7.20
C LEU A 134 -6.36 -1.97 -8.16
N ARG A 135 -5.82 -1.91 -9.39
CA ARG A 135 -6.22 -0.91 -10.39
C ARG A 135 -7.74 -0.89 -10.62
N PHE A 136 -8.38 -2.05 -10.56
CA PHE A 136 -9.82 -2.19 -10.78
C PHE A 136 -10.62 -2.25 -9.48
N PHE A 137 -10.02 -2.78 -8.41
CA PHE A 137 -10.64 -2.90 -7.10
C PHE A 137 -10.71 -1.55 -6.36
N ASP A 138 -9.58 -0.86 -6.25
CA ASP A 138 -9.41 0.45 -5.62
C ASP A 138 -8.40 1.28 -6.42
N ARG A 139 -8.94 2.05 -7.36
CA ARG A 139 -8.14 2.86 -8.28
C ARG A 139 -7.32 3.93 -7.57
N GLU A 140 -7.86 4.54 -6.51
CA GLU A 140 -7.15 5.60 -5.79
C GLU A 140 -5.93 5.03 -5.06
N LEU A 141 -6.10 3.88 -4.38
CA LEU A 141 -5.00 3.21 -3.71
C LEU A 141 -3.97 2.65 -4.70
N TRP A 142 -4.40 2.25 -5.91
CA TRP A 142 -3.48 1.86 -6.97
C TRP A 142 -2.52 2.99 -7.36
N TYR A 143 -3.02 4.21 -7.60
CA TYR A 143 -2.14 5.33 -7.95
C TYR A 143 -1.28 5.79 -6.77
N ALA A 144 -1.78 5.66 -5.53
CA ALA A 144 -0.96 5.82 -4.34
C ALA A 144 0.21 4.83 -4.33
N LEU A 145 -0.06 3.53 -4.53
CA LEU A 145 0.97 2.47 -4.59
C LEU A 145 1.99 2.72 -5.71
N GLN A 146 1.52 3.15 -6.89
CA GLN A 146 2.36 3.43 -8.06
C GLN A 146 3.33 4.61 -7.84
N ASN A 147 2.99 5.54 -6.95
CA ASN A 147 3.85 6.66 -6.60
C ASN A 147 4.94 6.32 -5.58
N ILE A 148 4.86 5.17 -4.89
CA ILE A 148 5.86 4.76 -3.90
C ILE A 148 7.21 4.51 -4.57
N GLY A 149 8.21 5.29 -4.16
CA GLY A 149 9.59 5.19 -4.65
C GLY A 149 9.85 5.99 -5.94
N ARG A 150 8.87 6.71 -6.47
CA ARG A 150 9.07 7.62 -7.61
C ARG A 150 9.57 8.98 -7.14
N GLN A 151 10.44 9.61 -7.94
CA GLN A 151 10.88 10.99 -7.74
C GLN A 151 9.82 12.01 -8.17
N SER A 152 9.05 11.68 -9.21
CA SER A 152 7.88 12.44 -9.66
C SER A 152 6.69 11.50 -9.81
N GLY A 153 5.59 11.84 -9.14
CA GLY A 153 4.39 11.02 -9.03
C GLY A 153 3.27 11.47 -9.97
N PHE A 154 2.30 10.60 -10.19
CA PHE A 154 1.05 10.95 -10.84
C PHE A 154 0.23 11.92 -9.97
N ALA A 155 -0.43 12.90 -10.59
CA ALA A 155 -1.23 13.92 -9.91
C ALA A 155 -2.33 13.33 -9.01
N GLU A 156 -2.90 12.18 -9.38
CA GLU A 156 -3.93 11.45 -8.62
C GLU A 156 -3.43 10.96 -7.24
N GLY A 157 -2.12 10.89 -7.02
CA GLY A 157 -1.51 10.48 -5.74
C GLY A 157 -0.34 11.35 -5.29
N ALA A 158 -0.24 12.59 -5.79
CA ALA A 158 0.91 13.46 -5.49
C ALA A 158 0.95 13.91 -4.01
N ALA A 159 -0.22 14.03 -3.37
CA ALA A 159 -0.31 14.38 -1.94
C ALA A 159 0.41 13.36 -1.04
N LEU A 160 0.31 12.06 -1.38
CA LEU A 160 0.99 11.00 -0.66
C LEU A 160 2.50 11.22 -0.65
N LEU A 161 3.10 11.45 -1.83
CA LEU A 161 4.54 11.63 -1.95
C LEU A 161 5.02 12.84 -1.17
N SER A 162 4.31 13.98 -1.29
CA SER A 162 4.61 15.19 -0.52
C SER A 162 4.64 14.90 0.97
N HIS A 163 3.55 14.37 1.52
CA HIS A 163 3.44 14.18 2.97
C HIS A 163 4.37 13.09 3.49
N TYR A 164 4.50 11.96 2.78
CA TYR A 164 5.43 10.89 3.12
C TYR A 164 6.87 11.41 3.23
N LEU A 165 7.31 12.25 2.29
CA LEU A 165 8.66 12.83 2.31
C LEU A 165 8.85 13.81 3.47
N TYR A 166 7.82 14.57 3.86
CA TYR A 166 7.86 15.40 5.07
C TYR A 166 8.02 14.57 6.34
N GLU A 167 7.21 13.52 6.51
CA GLU A 167 7.33 12.61 7.66
C GLU A 167 8.68 11.90 7.70
N ALA A 168 9.15 11.39 6.55
CA ALA A 168 10.45 10.75 6.43
C ALA A 168 11.60 11.69 6.77
N LYS A 169 11.52 12.97 6.36
CA LYS A 169 12.51 14.00 6.70
C LYS A 169 12.45 14.40 8.17
N ALA A 170 11.26 14.51 8.75
CA ALA A 170 11.07 14.85 10.16
C ALA A 170 11.43 13.69 11.10
N GLY A 171 11.38 12.44 10.61
CA GLY A 171 11.60 11.25 11.42
C GLY A 171 10.46 10.95 12.39
N THR A 172 9.29 11.57 12.20
CA THR A 172 8.12 11.43 13.07
C THR A 172 6.82 11.61 12.28
N ALA A 173 5.73 11.07 12.82
CA ALA A 173 4.39 11.18 12.26
C ALA A 173 3.90 12.63 12.33
N LEU A 174 3.32 13.13 11.23
CA LEU A 174 2.79 14.49 11.16
C LEU A 174 1.27 14.44 11.00
N ALA A 175 0.53 14.75 12.06
CA ALA A 175 -0.94 14.70 12.03
C ALA A 175 -1.54 15.67 11.00
N GLU A 176 -0.89 16.83 10.80
CA GLU A 176 -1.31 17.87 9.87
C GLU A 176 -0.79 17.61 8.45
N PRO A 177 -1.67 17.56 7.43
CA PRO A 177 -1.29 17.35 6.04
C PRO A 177 -0.26 18.36 5.52
N GLN A 178 0.89 17.85 5.09
CA GLN A 178 1.96 18.63 4.45
C GLN A 178 1.88 18.49 2.92
N LEU A 179 1.19 19.43 2.27
CA LEU A 179 0.75 19.32 0.88
C LEU A 179 1.27 20.43 -0.04
N ASP A 180 2.03 21.38 0.50
CA ASP A 180 2.57 22.53 -0.22
C ASP A 180 3.34 22.08 -1.48
N LYS A 181 4.20 21.07 -1.36
CA LYS A 181 5.00 20.57 -2.50
C LYS A 181 4.15 19.92 -3.58
N ALA A 182 3.06 19.25 -3.22
CA ALA A 182 2.12 18.72 -4.21
C ALA A 182 1.38 19.84 -4.97
N VAL A 183 1.03 20.93 -4.27
CA VAL A 183 0.37 22.11 -4.88
C VAL A 183 1.34 22.84 -5.81
N THR A 184 2.53 23.19 -5.33
CA THR A 184 3.54 23.89 -6.13
C THR A 184 3.92 23.08 -7.37
N ALA A 185 4.17 21.78 -7.24
CA ALA A 185 4.53 20.94 -8.39
C ALA A 185 3.41 20.84 -9.44
N LEU A 186 2.15 20.84 -9.01
CA LEU A 186 1.02 20.85 -9.95
C LEU A 186 0.92 22.19 -10.67
N ASP A 187 1.06 23.31 -9.94
CA ASP A 187 1.02 24.66 -10.51
C ASP A 187 2.14 24.86 -11.55
N GLU A 188 3.38 24.51 -11.21
CA GLU A 188 4.53 24.53 -12.12
C GLU A 188 4.28 23.66 -13.36
N SER A 189 3.71 22.46 -13.17
CA SER A 189 3.40 21.56 -14.28
C SER A 189 2.35 22.15 -15.20
N LEU A 190 1.29 22.78 -14.67
CA LEU A 190 0.24 23.41 -15.46
C LEU A 190 0.76 24.63 -16.22
N CYS A 191 1.55 25.49 -15.58
CA CYS A 191 2.15 26.67 -16.21
C CYS A 191 3.21 26.34 -17.27
N SER A 192 3.74 25.10 -17.28
CA SER A 192 4.68 24.66 -18.31
C SER A 192 4.05 24.47 -19.69
N TYR A 193 2.72 24.28 -19.76
CA TYR A 193 1.99 24.14 -21.01
C TYR A 193 1.68 25.50 -21.62
N LYS A 194 2.08 25.71 -22.87
CA LYS A 194 1.64 26.86 -23.67
C LYS A 194 0.23 26.56 -24.20
N TYR A 195 -0.75 27.34 -23.75
CA TYR A 195 -2.12 27.34 -24.29
C TYR A 195 -2.24 28.32 -25.45
#